data_AF-A0A0F8W8G9-F1
#
_entry.id   AF-A0A0F8W8G9-F1
#
_cell.length_a   1.000
_cell.length_b   1.000
_cell.length_c   1.000
_cell.angle_alpha   90.00
_cell.angle_beta   90.00
_cell.angle_gamma   90.00
#
_symmetry.space_group_name_H-M   'P 1'
#
loop_
_entity.id
_entity.type
_entity.pdbx_description
1 polymer ?
#
loop_
_entity_poly.entity_id
_entity_poly.type
_entity_poly.pdbx_seq_one_letter_code
_entity_poly.pdbx_strand_id
1 'polypeptide(L)'
;TKAAQDKVISMFPETFTTSSGSPKNCCHLWLASDDNKAFKTKNENSDTLAELLGAGNQVIAPGSKHPSGSIYQVTKDVPIAFMSYAEIEAILKPLDQSPKKTQKVKKNYIPKGINDDINSKIYDAVSMTNILNELGIDTSQNPTGCYFHDSSGGKCMGWDNETAHCFHCDNSWNKFSLIREAKNFTDKDTFDWFAEKSGMTEELKKNRKEYVEKKQKENQSQPSEGYGIMSRRGQIEEFWKVHPFYYDKSKIFWLWDKENYKWEISDEIDFCNKIFETLNIDTLDNQTRTEIIAGFKQVGRKHKPEPKEKYWVQFKDKIYDLITGENFKATPKYFITNPIPWNVGT
;
A
#
# COMPACT_ATOMS: atom_id res chain seq x y z
N THR A 1 -16.77 8.47 -30.35
CA THR A 1 -17.83 9.03 -31.23
C THR A 1 -18.59 7.88 -31.87
N LYS A 2 -19.81 8.11 -32.40
CA LYS A 2 -20.57 7.06 -33.09
C LYS A 2 -19.77 6.44 -34.26
N ALA A 3 -19.07 7.27 -35.04
CA ALA A 3 -18.20 6.81 -36.13
C ALA A 3 -17.08 5.86 -35.66
N ALA A 4 -16.44 6.16 -34.52
CA ALA A 4 -15.42 5.27 -33.95
C ALA A 4 -16.03 3.93 -33.49
N GLN A 5 -17.21 3.98 -32.85
CA GLN A 5 -17.95 2.79 -32.43
C GLN A 5 -18.31 1.91 -33.64
N ASP A 6 -18.91 2.49 -34.69
CA ASP A 6 -19.34 1.74 -35.87
C ASP A 6 -18.15 1.10 -36.61
N LYS A 7 -17.02 1.82 -36.70
CA LYS A 7 -15.77 1.31 -37.27
C LYS A 7 -15.20 0.13 -36.45
N VAL A 8 -15.22 0.24 -35.12
CA VAL A 8 -14.67 -0.81 -34.24
C VAL A 8 -15.56 -2.04 -34.26
N ILE A 9 -16.87 -1.89 -34.14
CA ILE A 9 -17.82 -3.01 -34.08
C ILE A 9 -17.70 -3.91 -35.32
N SER A 10 -17.48 -3.36 -36.51
CA SER A 10 -17.34 -4.17 -37.73
C SER A 10 -16.08 -5.02 -37.80
N MET A 11 -15.11 -4.79 -36.91
CA MET A 11 -13.88 -5.58 -36.79
C MET A 11 -14.02 -6.75 -35.82
N PHE A 12 -15.09 -6.79 -35.04
CA PHE A 12 -15.38 -7.88 -34.11
C PHE A 12 -16.34 -8.92 -34.73
N PRO A 13 -16.27 -10.19 -34.31
CA PRO A 13 -17.27 -11.18 -34.68
C PRO A 13 -18.64 -10.75 -34.14
N GLU A 14 -19.68 -11.18 -34.84
CA GLU A 14 -21.04 -11.03 -34.33
C GLU A 14 -21.18 -11.79 -33.01
N THR A 15 -21.71 -11.11 -31.99
CA THR A 15 -21.82 -11.64 -30.63
C THR A 15 -23.01 -11.00 -29.90
N PHE A 16 -23.38 -11.54 -28.74
CA PHE A 16 -24.40 -10.94 -27.88
C PHE A 16 -24.06 -9.46 -27.63
N THR A 17 -25.00 -8.58 -27.96
CA THR A 17 -24.75 -7.14 -27.99
C THR A 17 -25.88 -6.37 -27.32
N THR A 18 -25.50 -5.39 -26.51
CA THR A 18 -26.46 -4.56 -25.76
C THR A 18 -26.15 -3.08 -25.95
N SER A 19 -27.17 -2.23 -25.99
CA SER A 19 -27.01 -0.77 -25.98
C SER A 19 -27.13 -0.21 -24.56
N SER A 20 -26.33 0.82 -24.29
CA SER A 20 -26.37 1.54 -23.02
C SER A 20 -27.63 2.41 -22.95
N GLY A 21 -28.23 2.51 -21.76
CA GLY A 21 -29.27 3.51 -21.51
C GLY A 21 -28.73 4.95 -21.42
N SER A 22 -27.45 5.22 -21.69
CA SER A 22 -26.91 6.59 -21.62
C SER A 22 -27.30 7.43 -22.85
N PRO A 23 -27.30 8.78 -22.78
CA PRO A 23 -27.52 9.63 -23.94
C PRO A 23 -26.54 9.40 -25.10
N LYS A 24 -25.37 8.82 -24.82
CA LYS A 24 -24.37 8.47 -25.82
C LYS A 24 -24.72 7.20 -26.60
N ASN A 25 -25.68 6.41 -26.12
CA ASN A 25 -26.13 5.15 -26.72
C ASN A 25 -24.96 4.22 -27.12
N CYS A 26 -24.02 4.06 -26.19
CA CYS A 26 -22.84 3.23 -26.39
C CYS A 26 -23.23 1.76 -26.55
N CYS A 27 -22.47 1.03 -27.36
CA CYS A 27 -22.64 -0.41 -27.56
C CYS A 27 -21.74 -1.20 -26.61
N HIS A 28 -22.25 -2.27 -26.00
CA HIS A 28 -21.45 -3.26 -25.28
C HIS A 28 -21.45 -4.57 -26.07
N LEU A 29 -20.25 -5.01 -26.47
CA LEU A 29 -20.02 -6.32 -27.07
C LEU A 29 -19.63 -7.29 -25.95
N TRP A 30 -20.28 -8.44 -25.89
CA TRP A 30 -20.00 -9.47 -24.90
C TRP A 30 -19.20 -10.59 -25.57
N LEU A 31 -18.00 -10.90 -25.09
CA LEU A 31 -17.10 -11.87 -25.71
C LEU A 31 -16.56 -12.84 -24.66
N ALA A 32 -16.32 -14.09 -25.07
CA ALA A 32 -15.44 -15.00 -24.36
C ALA A 32 -14.00 -14.82 -24.85
N SER A 33 -13.02 -14.89 -23.94
CA SER A 33 -11.60 -14.70 -24.26
C SER A 33 -10.71 -15.56 -23.37
N ASP A 34 -9.45 -15.73 -23.77
CA ASP A 34 -8.42 -16.51 -23.07
C ASP A 34 -7.68 -15.71 -21.98
N ASP A 35 -7.88 -14.38 -21.91
CA ASP A 35 -7.44 -13.50 -20.83
C ASP A 35 -8.57 -12.50 -20.49
N ASN A 36 -8.50 -11.86 -19.32
CA ASN A 36 -9.52 -10.93 -18.82
C ASN A 36 -8.92 -9.65 -18.24
N LYS A 37 -7.73 -9.23 -18.72
CA LYS A 37 -7.15 -7.93 -18.38
C LYS A 37 -7.99 -6.78 -18.92
N ALA A 38 -8.25 -5.80 -18.07
CA ALA A 38 -8.98 -4.60 -18.48
C ALA A 38 -8.01 -3.53 -19.03
N PHE A 39 -8.43 -2.81 -20.08
CA PHE A 39 -7.72 -1.63 -20.56
C PHE A 39 -8.67 -0.62 -21.23
N LYS A 40 -8.20 0.62 -21.40
CA LYS A 40 -8.94 1.70 -22.05
C LYS A 40 -8.12 2.25 -23.20
N THR A 41 -8.79 2.50 -24.30
CA THR A 41 -8.26 3.20 -25.47
C THR A 41 -8.77 4.64 -25.43
N LYS A 42 -7.89 5.63 -25.55
CA LYS A 42 -8.28 7.05 -25.50
C LYS A 42 -7.84 7.81 -26.76
N ASN A 43 -8.46 8.96 -27.02
CA ASN A 43 -7.98 9.89 -28.04
C ASN A 43 -6.88 10.82 -27.47
N GLU A 44 -6.37 11.73 -28.31
CA GLU A 44 -5.35 12.73 -27.94
C GLU A 44 -5.81 13.64 -26.78
N ASN A 45 -7.12 13.87 -26.65
CA ASN A 45 -7.72 14.66 -25.57
C ASN A 45 -7.98 13.85 -24.29
N SER A 46 -7.52 12.61 -24.22
CA SER A 46 -7.77 11.66 -23.12
C SER A 46 -9.24 11.22 -22.93
N ASP A 47 -10.12 11.46 -23.91
CA ASP A 47 -11.47 10.90 -23.92
C ASP A 47 -11.42 9.41 -24.22
N THR A 48 -12.24 8.62 -23.52
CA THR A 48 -12.31 7.16 -23.76
C THR A 48 -13.05 6.88 -25.07
N LEU A 49 -12.37 6.17 -25.97
CA LEU A 49 -12.92 5.71 -27.25
C LEU A 49 -13.55 4.32 -27.11
N ALA A 50 -12.85 3.41 -26.41
CA ALA A 50 -13.27 2.06 -26.13
C ALA A 50 -12.70 1.59 -24.78
N GLU A 51 -13.37 0.64 -24.15
CA GLU A 51 -12.96 0.06 -22.87
C GLU A 51 -13.21 -1.45 -22.90
N LEU A 52 -12.16 -2.22 -22.64
CA LEU A 52 -12.28 -3.65 -22.37
C LEU A 52 -12.47 -3.84 -20.86
N LEU A 53 -13.64 -4.35 -20.47
CA LEU A 53 -13.94 -4.67 -19.08
C LEU A 53 -13.58 -6.12 -18.79
N GLY A 54 -12.73 -6.30 -17.77
CA GLY A 54 -12.16 -7.58 -17.38
C GLY A 54 -12.53 -8.03 -15.97
N ALA A 55 -11.75 -8.95 -15.38
CA ALA A 55 -11.98 -9.42 -14.01
C ALA A 55 -12.07 -8.26 -13.00
N GLY A 56 -13.02 -8.37 -12.06
CA GLY A 56 -13.26 -7.35 -11.03
C GLY A 56 -14.04 -6.12 -11.49
N ASN A 57 -14.37 -6.01 -12.78
CA ASN A 57 -15.21 -4.95 -13.32
C ASN A 57 -16.67 -5.43 -13.44
N GLN A 58 -17.59 -4.46 -13.52
CA GLN A 58 -19.02 -4.72 -13.67
C GLN A 58 -19.56 -3.90 -14.83
N VAL A 59 -20.58 -4.44 -15.48
CA VAL A 59 -21.35 -3.76 -16.52
C VAL A 59 -22.82 -3.81 -16.15
N ILE A 60 -23.55 -2.75 -16.50
CA ILE A 60 -25.00 -2.69 -16.29
C ILE A 60 -25.69 -3.60 -17.30
N ALA A 61 -26.46 -4.55 -16.81
CA ALA A 61 -27.18 -5.53 -17.64
C ALA A 61 -28.42 -4.91 -18.33
N PRO A 62 -28.85 -5.48 -19.48
CA PRO A 62 -30.12 -5.14 -20.11
C PRO A 62 -31.31 -5.16 -19.15
N GLY A 63 -32.30 -4.30 -19.37
CA GLY A 63 -33.46 -4.11 -18.51
C GLY A 63 -33.25 -3.10 -17.37
N SER A 64 -31.99 -2.78 -17.04
CA SER A 64 -31.68 -1.74 -16.06
C SER A 64 -32.05 -0.34 -16.56
N LYS A 65 -32.44 0.56 -15.65
CA LYS A 65 -32.80 1.95 -15.97
C LYS A 65 -31.64 2.91 -15.68
N HIS A 66 -31.22 3.67 -16.69
CA HIS A 66 -30.24 4.75 -16.54
C HIS A 66 -30.88 5.98 -15.85
N PRO A 67 -30.12 6.83 -15.14
CA PRO A 67 -30.66 8.05 -14.53
C PRO A 67 -31.42 8.99 -15.49
N SER A 68 -31.11 8.96 -16.79
CA SER A 68 -31.86 9.72 -17.81
C SER A 68 -33.25 9.14 -18.13
N GLY A 69 -33.62 8.00 -17.55
CA GLY A 69 -34.89 7.32 -17.77
C GLY A 69 -34.88 6.22 -18.83
N SER A 70 -33.88 6.23 -19.72
CA SER A 70 -33.67 5.21 -20.76
C SER A 70 -33.24 3.86 -20.18
N ILE A 71 -33.56 2.79 -20.90
CA ILE A 71 -33.35 1.40 -20.47
C ILE A 71 -32.23 0.81 -21.32
N TYR A 72 -31.36 0.00 -20.71
CA TYR A 72 -30.37 -0.80 -21.42
C TYR A 72 -31.07 -1.91 -22.22
N GLN A 73 -30.81 -2.05 -23.52
CA GLN A 73 -31.55 -2.97 -24.39
C GLN A 73 -30.63 -3.99 -25.06
N VAL A 74 -31.16 -5.17 -25.34
CA VAL A 74 -30.48 -6.16 -26.22
C VAL A 74 -30.69 -5.69 -27.65
N THR A 75 -29.60 -5.51 -28.39
CA THR A 75 -29.64 -5.12 -29.81
C THR A 75 -29.31 -6.28 -30.75
N LYS A 76 -28.56 -7.28 -30.27
CA LYS A 76 -28.33 -8.54 -30.96
C LYS A 76 -28.40 -9.68 -29.96
N ASP A 77 -29.37 -10.56 -30.16
CA ASP A 77 -29.58 -11.75 -29.34
C ASP A 77 -29.03 -12.98 -30.06
N VAL A 78 -27.71 -13.15 -29.96
CA VAL A 78 -26.94 -14.24 -30.56
C VAL A 78 -25.98 -14.81 -29.51
N PRO A 79 -25.48 -16.05 -29.65
CA PRO A 79 -24.51 -16.60 -28.71
C PRO A 79 -23.26 -15.72 -28.54
N ILE A 80 -22.67 -15.74 -27.34
CA ILE A 80 -21.41 -15.06 -27.06
C ILE A 80 -20.30 -15.71 -27.89
N ALA A 81 -19.66 -14.92 -28.76
CA ALA A 81 -18.52 -15.36 -29.56
C ALA A 81 -17.23 -15.40 -28.74
N PHE A 82 -16.31 -16.28 -29.14
CA PHE A 82 -14.95 -16.31 -28.64
C PHE A 82 -14.04 -15.45 -29.51
N MET A 83 -13.12 -14.70 -28.89
CA MET A 83 -12.04 -13.96 -29.54
C MET A 83 -10.83 -13.93 -28.60
N SER A 84 -9.65 -14.26 -29.12
CA SER A 84 -8.43 -14.23 -28.29
C SER A 84 -8.12 -12.81 -27.83
N TYR A 85 -7.55 -12.67 -26.65
CA TYR A 85 -7.22 -11.38 -26.06
C TYR A 85 -6.24 -10.60 -26.94
N ALA A 86 -5.30 -11.31 -27.58
CA ALA A 86 -4.36 -10.72 -28.53
C ALA A 86 -5.05 -10.09 -29.75
N GLU A 87 -6.12 -10.69 -30.28
CA GLU A 87 -6.91 -10.12 -31.38
C GLU A 87 -7.68 -8.87 -30.93
N ILE A 88 -8.27 -8.90 -29.72
CA ILE A 88 -8.94 -7.74 -29.13
C ILE A 88 -7.95 -6.57 -29.00
N GLU A 89 -6.74 -6.83 -28.48
CA GLU A 89 -5.68 -5.83 -28.37
C GLU A 89 -5.25 -5.30 -29.74
N ALA A 90 -5.07 -6.18 -30.73
CA ALA A 90 -4.68 -5.78 -32.08
C ALA A 90 -5.71 -4.84 -32.74
N ILE A 91 -6.99 -4.96 -32.39
CA ILE A 91 -8.05 -4.05 -32.87
C ILE A 91 -8.06 -2.74 -32.07
N LEU A 92 -8.00 -2.81 -30.73
CA LEU A 92 -8.26 -1.66 -29.87
C LEU A 92 -7.04 -0.81 -29.54
N LYS A 93 -5.83 -1.38 -29.42
CA LYS A 93 -4.62 -0.63 -29.05
C LYS A 93 -4.18 0.38 -30.11
N PRO A 94 -4.25 0.11 -31.43
CA PRO A 94 -3.86 1.10 -32.44
C PRO A 94 -4.73 2.37 -32.45
N LEU A 95 -5.90 2.32 -31.80
CA LEU A 95 -6.79 3.46 -31.65
C LEU A 95 -6.41 4.34 -30.44
N ASP A 96 -5.49 3.89 -29.59
CA ASP A 96 -5.09 4.62 -28.39
C ASP A 96 -4.08 5.70 -28.76
N GLN A 97 -4.56 6.94 -28.76
CA GLN A 97 -3.81 8.15 -28.98
C GLN A 97 -3.55 8.88 -27.66
N SER A 98 -3.76 8.21 -26.52
CA SER A 98 -3.38 8.80 -25.24
C SER A 98 -1.94 9.29 -25.32
N PRO A 99 -1.63 10.50 -24.78
CA PRO A 99 -0.27 10.97 -24.72
C PRO A 99 0.54 9.86 -24.05
N LYS A 100 1.49 9.26 -24.79
CA LYS A 100 2.38 8.25 -24.23
C LYS A 100 2.95 8.88 -22.98
N LYS A 101 2.55 8.35 -21.80
CA LYS A 101 3.06 8.87 -20.53
C LYS A 101 4.55 8.94 -20.71
N THR A 102 5.13 10.13 -20.53
CA THR A 102 6.58 10.25 -20.46
C THR A 102 6.99 9.21 -19.45
N GLN A 103 7.68 8.17 -19.91
CA GLN A 103 8.07 7.07 -19.04
C GLN A 103 8.89 7.76 -17.96
N LYS A 104 8.33 7.84 -16.75
CA LYS A 104 9.04 8.44 -15.63
C LYS A 104 10.31 7.63 -15.54
N VAL A 105 11.45 8.27 -15.83
CA VAL A 105 12.77 7.64 -15.68
C VAL A 105 12.76 7.06 -14.27
N LYS A 106 12.73 5.73 -14.16
CA LYS A 106 12.70 5.06 -12.86
C LYS A 106 13.96 5.53 -12.16
N LYS A 107 13.80 6.33 -11.10
CA LYS A 107 14.92 6.83 -10.32
C LYS A 107 15.77 5.63 -9.91
N ASN A 108 17.09 5.77 -10.02
CA ASN A 108 18.00 4.74 -9.56
C ASN A 108 17.73 4.48 -8.08
N TYR A 109 17.68 3.20 -7.71
CA TYR A 109 17.52 2.80 -6.33
C TYR A 109 18.75 3.26 -5.53
N ILE A 110 18.52 3.99 -4.44
CA ILE A 110 19.55 4.43 -3.50
C ILE A 110 19.33 3.65 -2.20
N PRO A 111 20.19 2.66 -1.87
CA PRO A 111 20.03 1.89 -0.66
C PRO A 111 20.23 2.77 0.58
N LYS A 112 19.39 2.57 1.62
CA LYS A 112 19.53 3.33 2.87
C LYS A 112 20.90 3.06 3.51
N GLY A 113 21.55 4.13 3.96
CA GLY A 113 22.81 4.06 4.67
C GLY A 113 24.04 3.85 3.78
N ILE A 114 23.88 4.06 2.48
CA ILE A 114 24.99 4.18 1.54
C ILE A 114 25.18 5.64 1.17
N ASN A 115 26.43 6.11 1.17
CA ASN A 115 26.76 7.43 0.66
C ASN A 115 26.46 7.52 -0.86
N ASP A 116 25.79 8.58 -1.30
CA ASP A 116 25.43 8.81 -2.71
C ASP A 116 26.64 8.68 -3.66
N ASP A 117 27.84 9.05 -3.20
CA ASP A 117 29.10 8.95 -3.97
C ASP A 117 29.53 7.49 -4.24
N ILE A 118 29.34 6.58 -3.28
CA ILE A 118 29.66 5.16 -3.48
C ILE A 118 28.63 4.54 -4.43
N ASN A 119 27.37 4.95 -4.29
CA ASN A 119 26.27 4.46 -5.11
C ASN A 119 26.50 4.78 -6.60
N SER A 120 26.83 6.03 -6.94
CA SER A 120 27.14 6.41 -8.34
C SER A 120 28.35 5.66 -8.88
N LYS A 121 29.46 5.59 -8.12
CA LYS A 121 30.67 4.87 -8.54
C LYS A 121 30.41 3.40 -8.89
N ILE A 122 29.63 2.71 -8.06
CA ILE A 122 29.26 1.30 -8.29
C ILE A 122 28.47 1.14 -9.60
N TYR A 123 27.48 2.02 -9.84
CA TYR A 123 26.65 1.94 -11.05
C TYR A 123 27.38 2.38 -12.33
N ASP A 124 28.25 3.38 -12.23
CA ASP A 124 28.99 3.92 -13.36
C ASP A 124 30.08 2.95 -13.83
N ALA A 125 30.63 2.15 -12.90
CA ALA A 125 31.62 1.11 -13.19
C ALA A 125 31.05 -0.08 -14.00
N VAL A 126 29.73 -0.29 -13.97
CA VAL A 126 29.08 -1.41 -14.68
C VAL A 126 28.31 -0.87 -15.89
N SER A 127 28.78 -1.19 -17.10
CA SER A 127 28.11 -0.80 -18.34
C SER A 127 26.89 -1.68 -18.63
N MET A 128 25.91 -1.14 -19.38
CA MET A 128 24.78 -1.95 -19.84
C MET A 128 25.23 -3.13 -20.71
N THR A 129 26.25 -2.94 -21.55
CA THR A 129 26.83 -4.01 -22.36
C THR A 129 27.35 -5.17 -21.50
N ASN A 130 28.03 -4.87 -20.39
CA ASN A 130 28.49 -5.92 -19.46
C ASN A 130 27.31 -6.68 -18.83
N ILE A 131 26.24 -5.96 -18.48
CA ILE A 131 25.00 -6.56 -17.95
C ILE A 131 24.37 -7.50 -18.98
N LEU A 132 24.19 -7.04 -20.21
CA LEU A 132 23.56 -7.83 -21.27
C LEU A 132 24.39 -9.09 -21.61
N ASN A 133 25.72 -8.96 -21.68
CA ASN A 133 26.61 -10.10 -21.88
C ASN A 133 26.51 -11.12 -20.75
N GLU A 134 26.42 -10.68 -19.49
CA GLU A 134 26.21 -11.57 -18.34
C GLU A 134 24.86 -12.32 -18.42
N LEU A 135 23.84 -11.68 -18.98
CA LEU A 135 22.53 -12.31 -19.22
C LEU A 135 22.51 -13.21 -20.47
N GLY A 136 23.66 -13.40 -21.15
CA GLY A 136 23.78 -14.25 -22.33
C GLY A 136 23.21 -13.61 -23.61
N ILE A 137 23.06 -12.29 -23.64
CA ILE A 137 22.50 -11.56 -24.78
C ILE A 137 23.64 -11.08 -25.67
N ASP A 138 23.57 -11.38 -26.97
CA ASP A 138 24.55 -10.90 -27.94
C ASP A 138 24.44 -9.38 -28.11
N THR A 139 25.51 -8.67 -27.74
CA THR A 139 25.60 -7.21 -27.83
C THR A 139 26.29 -6.72 -29.10
N SER A 140 26.56 -7.60 -30.06
CA SER A 140 27.17 -7.24 -31.36
C SER A 140 26.25 -6.39 -32.25
N GLN A 141 24.93 -6.40 -31.99
CA GLN A 141 23.92 -5.66 -32.75
C GLN A 141 22.94 -4.96 -31.82
N ASN A 142 22.60 -3.71 -32.13
CA ASN A 142 21.58 -2.94 -31.41
C ASN A 142 20.53 -2.44 -32.44
N PRO A 143 19.27 -2.91 -32.38
CA PRO A 143 18.66 -3.72 -31.32
C PRO A 143 19.06 -5.21 -31.37
N THR A 144 18.90 -5.89 -30.23
CA THR A 144 19.14 -7.33 -30.00
C THR A 144 17.87 -8.06 -29.51
N GLY A 145 17.99 -9.32 -29.11
CA GLY A 145 16.91 -10.13 -28.54
C GLY A 145 16.54 -9.68 -27.12
N CYS A 146 15.27 -9.83 -26.74
CA CYS A 146 14.83 -9.55 -25.38
C CYS A 146 15.14 -10.76 -24.48
N TYR A 147 15.61 -10.51 -23.26
CA TYR A 147 15.82 -11.57 -22.27
C TYR A 147 14.53 -12.29 -21.85
N PHE A 148 13.39 -11.58 -21.86
CA PHE A 148 12.13 -12.08 -21.29
C PHE A 148 11.28 -12.90 -22.27
N HIS A 149 11.51 -12.75 -23.56
CA HIS A 149 10.73 -13.47 -24.58
C HIS A 149 11.52 -13.58 -25.88
N ASP A 150 11.23 -14.64 -26.62
CA ASP A 150 11.73 -14.77 -27.98
C ASP A 150 11.03 -13.79 -28.93
N SER A 151 11.70 -13.43 -30.01
CA SER A 151 11.10 -12.70 -31.12
C SER A 151 11.59 -13.34 -32.41
N SER A 152 10.71 -13.52 -33.39
CA SER A 152 11.05 -14.21 -34.65
C SER A 152 12.23 -13.55 -35.38
N GLY A 153 12.43 -12.25 -35.20
CA GLY A 153 13.54 -11.50 -35.80
C GLY A 153 14.76 -11.30 -34.90
N GLY A 154 14.71 -11.68 -33.62
CA GLY A 154 15.81 -11.48 -32.66
C GLY A 154 16.23 -10.02 -32.43
N LYS A 155 15.42 -9.03 -32.84
CA LYS A 155 15.78 -7.61 -32.90
C LYS A 155 14.67 -6.74 -32.31
N CYS A 156 14.39 -6.94 -31.02
CA CYS A 156 13.28 -6.29 -30.33
C CYS A 156 13.69 -5.46 -29.11
N MET A 157 14.95 -5.48 -28.69
CA MET A 157 15.45 -4.72 -27.54
C MET A 157 16.58 -3.79 -27.93
N GLY A 158 16.33 -2.48 -27.86
CA GLY A 158 17.35 -1.45 -28.00
C GLY A 158 17.94 -1.06 -26.64
N TRP A 159 19.20 -0.63 -26.60
CA TRP A 159 19.80 -0.14 -25.36
C TRP A 159 20.83 0.97 -25.57
N ASP A 160 21.07 1.74 -24.52
CA ASP A 160 22.24 2.58 -24.33
C ASP A 160 22.90 2.22 -22.99
N ASN A 161 23.86 3.02 -22.49
CA ASN A 161 24.52 2.69 -21.23
C ASN A 161 23.62 2.86 -19.99
N GLU A 162 22.52 3.59 -20.09
CA GLU A 162 21.64 3.93 -18.97
C GLU A 162 20.39 3.06 -18.96
N THR A 163 19.85 2.76 -20.15
CA THR A 163 18.53 2.16 -20.33
C THR A 163 18.53 1.06 -21.40
N ALA A 164 17.65 0.09 -21.21
CA ALA A 164 17.27 -0.91 -22.20
C ALA A 164 15.75 -0.85 -22.38
N HIS A 165 15.26 -0.95 -23.61
CA HIS A 165 13.85 -0.91 -23.94
C HIS A 165 13.51 -1.99 -24.95
N CYS A 166 12.45 -2.76 -24.68
CA CYS A 166 11.94 -3.76 -25.61
C CYS A 166 10.66 -3.27 -26.30
N PHE A 167 10.70 -3.18 -27.63
CA PHE A 167 9.60 -2.71 -28.45
C PHE A 167 8.42 -3.69 -28.53
N HIS A 168 8.61 -4.95 -28.14
CA HIS A 168 7.56 -5.98 -28.23
C HIS A 168 6.76 -6.10 -26.93
N CYS A 169 7.42 -6.12 -25.77
CA CYS A 169 6.74 -6.13 -24.47
C CYS A 169 6.49 -4.73 -23.89
N ASP A 170 6.92 -3.67 -24.59
CA ASP A 170 6.83 -2.26 -24.18
C ASP A 170 7.42 -1.97 -22.79
N ASN A 171 8.37 -2.80 -22.36
CA ASN A 171 9.07 -2.65 -21.09
C ASN A 171 10.36 -1.85 -21.26
N SER A 172 10.70 -1.09 -20.22
CA SER A 172 11.95 -0.32 -20.12
C SER A 172 12.60 -0.55 -18.77
N TRP A 173 13.92 -0.71 -18.80
CA TRP A 173 14.75 -0.98 -17.63
C TRP A 173 15.94 -0.02 -17.58
N ASN A 174 16.27 0.45 -16.38
CA ASN A 174 17.64 0.89 -16.10
C ASN A 174 18.51 -0.30 -15.70
N LYS A 175 19.83 -0.10 -15.61
CA LYS A 175 20.81 -1.12 -15.20
C LYS A 175 20.37 -1.94 -13.98
N PHE A 176 19.90 -1.26 -12.92
CA PHE A 176 19.47 -1.91 -11.68
C PHE A 176 18.23 -2.79 -11.87
N SER A 177 17.17 -2.22 -12.45
CA SER A 177 15.89 -2.93 -12.64
C SER A 177 16.01 -4.13 -13.58
N LEU A 178 16.89 -4.04 -14.59
CA LEU A 178 17.13 -5.15 -15.52
C LEU A 178 17.71 -6.36 -14.79
N ILE A 179 18.80 -6.17 -14.02
CA ILE A 179 19.42 -7.26 -13.25
C ILE A 179 18.46 -7.81 -12.21
N ARG A 180 17.75 -6.92 -11.49
CA ARG A 180 16.81 -7.32 -10.44
C ARG A 180 15.73 -8.25 -10.99
N GLU A 181 15.11 -7.87 -12.10
CA GLU A 181 14.04 -8.66 -12.72
C GLU A 181 14.59 -9.91 -13.40
N ALA A 182 15.71 -9.81 -14.12
CA ALA A 182 16.27 -10.93 -14.86
C ALA A 182 16.78 -12.05 -13.93
N LYS A 183 17.42 -11.71 -12.81
CA LYS A 183 17.94 -12.66 -11.82
C LYS A 183 16.99 -12.95 -10.66
N ASN A 184 15.80 -12.33 -10.64
CA ASN A 184 14.83 -12.40 -9.54
C ASN A 184 15.46 -12.07 -8.18
N PHE A 185 16.25 -11.00 -8.13
CA PHE A 185 16.97 -10.56 -6.92
C PHE A 185 16.13 -9.61 -6.06
N THR A 186 16.44 -9.56 -4.76
CA THR A 186 15.98 -8.46 -3.91
C THR A 186 16.75 -7.18 -4.23
N ASP A 187 16.27 -6.02 -3.78
CA ASP A 187 17.02 -4.76 -3.97
C ASP A 187 18.42 -4.82 -3.33
N LYS A 188 18.57 -5.53 -2.20
CA LYS A 188 19.86 -5.73 -1.53
C LYS A 188 20.78 -6.61 -2.37
N ASP A 189 20.30 -7.77 -2.83
CA ASP A 189 21.12 -8.72 -3.59
C ASP A 189 21.52 -8.13 -4.95
N THR A 190 20.64 -7.33 -5.57
CA THR A 190 20.94 -6.57 -6.78
C THR A 190 22.09 -5.60 -6.52
N PHE A 191 22.05 -4.84 -5.43
CA PHE A 191 23.11 -3.90 -5.11
C PHE A 191 24.44 -4.60 -4.78
N ASP A 192 24.39 -5.71 -4.05
CA ASP A 192 25.57 -6.52 -3.74
C ASP A 192 26.19 -7.10 -5.03
N TRP A 193 25.37 -7.50 -6.01
CA TRP A 193 25.82 -7.92 -7.35
C TRP A 193 26.56 -6.80 -8.09
N PHE A 194 26.02 -5.57 -8.08
CA PHE A 194 26.71 -4.42 -8.70
C PHE A 194 28.04 -4.12 -7.99
N ALA A 195 28.09 -4.22 -6.67
CA ALA A 195 29.32 -4.01 -5.90
C ALA A 195 30.39 -5.08 -6.21
N GLU A 196 29.97 -6.33 -6.42
CA GLU A 196 30.87 -7.41 -6.86
C GLU A 196 31.41 -7.13 -8.27
N LYS A 197 30.54 -6.82 -9.24
CA LYS A 197 30.95 -6.57 -10.63
C LYS A 197 31.79 -5.30 -10.81
N SER A 198 31.66 -4.34 -9.90
CA SER A 198 32.51 -3.13 -9.85
C SER A 198 33.79 -3.30 -9.04
N GLY A 199 33.98 -4.43 -8.33
CA GLY A 199 35.12 -4.64 -7.44
C GLY A 199 35.08 -3.80 -6.16
N MET A 200 33.93 -3.26 -5.78
CA MET A 200 33.74 -2.32 -4.64
C MET A 200 33.09 -2.97 -3.41
N THR A 201 33.09 -4.31 -3.32
CA THR A 201 32.45 -5.05 -2.22
C THR A 201 32.95 -4.64 -0.83
N GLU A 202 34.25 -4.42 -0.65
CA GLU A 202 34.83 -4.05 0.65
C GLU A 202 34.52 -2.60 1.05
N GLU A 203 34.51 -1.68 0.09
CA GLU A 203 34.12 -0.28 0.31
C GLU A 203 32.65 -0.19 0.73
N LEU A 204 31.78 -0.97 0.07
CA LEU A 204 30.38 -1.10 0.45
C LEU A 204 30.20 -1.63 1.89
N LYS A 205 30.92 -2.70 2.26
CA LYS A 205 30.87 -3.26 3.63
C LYS A 205 31.31 -2.22 4.66
N LYS A 206 32.40 -1.49 4.40
CA LYS A 206 32.89 -0.42 5.27
C LYS A 206 31.84 0.65 5.47
N ASN A 207 31.22 1.14 4.39
CA ASN A 207 30.23 2.20 4.47
C ASN A 207 28.97 1.78 5.23
N ARG A 208 28.48 0.54 5.02
CA ARG A 208 27.38 -0.03 5.81
C ARG A 208 27.71 -0.11 7.30
N LYS A 209 28.93 -0.50 7.65
CA LYS A 209 29.39 -0.55 9.05
C LYS A 209 29.42 0.84 9.68
N GLU A 210 30.00 1.82 8.99
CA GLU A 210 30.04 3.22 9.45
C GLU A 210 28.64 3.80 9.68
N TYR A 211 27.69 3.49 8.78
CA TYR A 211 26.29 3.90 8.94
C TYR A 211 25.64 3.31 10.20
N VAL A 212 25.83 2.01 10.45
CA VAL A 212 25.29 1.33 11.64
C VAL A 212 25.91 1.90 12.91
N GLU A 213 27.23 2.11 12.94
CA GLU A 213 27.92 2.70 14.09
C GLU A 213 27.46 4.14 14.36
N LYS A 214 27.28 4.95 13.32
CA LYS A 214 26.73 6.29 13.44
C LYS A 214 25.31 6.26 14.03
N LYS A 215 24.44 5.37 13.56
CA LYS A 215 23.08 5.19 14.09
C LYS A 215 23.07 4.73 15.54
N GLN A 216 23.97 3.83 15.92
CA GLN A 216 24.11 3.38 17.30
C GLN A 216 24.58 4.52 18.22
N LYS A 217 25.58 5.30 17.78
CA LYS A 217 26.04 6.49 18.51
C LYS A 217 24.94 7.54 18.66
N GLU A 218 24.22 7.85 17.58
CA GLU A 218 23.06 8.75 17.60
C GLU A 218 22.01 8.31 18.63
N ASN A 219 21.73 7.00 18.70
CA ASN A 219 20.79 6.43 19.67
C ASN A 219 21.32 6.43 21.11
N GLN A 220 22.63 6.28 21.32
CA GLN A 220 23.26 6.30 22.66
C GLN A 220 23.46 7.72 23.20
N SER A 221 23.66 8.71 22.33
CA SER A 221 23.91 10.11 22.73
C SER A 221 22.66 10.91 23.06
N GLN A 222 21.46 10.33 22.96
CA GLN A 222 20.24 11.02 23.41
C GLN A 222 20.06 10.84 24.93
N PRO A 223 20.19 11.90 25.74
CA PRO A 223 20.10 11.80 27.19
C PRO A 223 18.70 11.37 27.63
N SER A 224 18.64 10.27 28.38
CA SER A 224 17.41 9.60 28.81
C SER A 224 16.56 10.37 29.82
N GLU A 225 17.07 11.46 30.40
CA GLU A 225 16.45 12.08 31.58
C GLU A 225 15.61 13.34 31.30
N GLY A 226 15.72 13.95 30.11
CA GLY A 226 14.93 15.15 29.75
C GLY A 226 14.08 15.00 28.49
N TYR A 227 14.51 14.18 27.53
CA TYR A 227 13.81 14.00 26.24
C TYR A 227 12.64 13.03 26.30
N GLY A 228 12.48 12.30 27.42
CA GLY A 228 11.36 11.38 27.62
C GLY A 228 10.03 12.06 27.32
N ILE A 229 9.76 13.20 27.96
CA ILE A 229 8.48 13.92 27.87
C ILE A 229 8.17 14.41 26.45
N MET A 230 9.17 14.86 25.69
CA MET A 230 8.95 15.34 24.31
C MET A 230 8.90 14.22 23.28
N SER A 231 9.37 13.02 23.61
CA SER A 231 9.16 11.85 22.74
C SER A 231 7.69 11.45 22.73
N ARG A 232 7.19 10.92 21.61
CA ARG A 232 5.81 10.39 21.53
C ARG A 232 5.53 9.39 22.64
N ARG A 233 6.49 8.52 22.97
CA ARG A 233 6.35 7.56 24.05
C ARG A 233 6.12 8.25 25.39
N GLY A 234 6.89 9.29 25.73
CA GLY A 234 6.69 9.99 27.00
C GLY A 234 5.45 10.89 27.01
N GLN A 235 5.04 11.45 25.87
CA GLN A 235 3.72 12.11 25.77
C GLN A 235 2.59 11.13 26.09
N ILE A 236 2.67 9.89 25.61
CA ILE A 236 1.70 8.82 25.90
C ILE A 236 1.75 8.40 27.38
N GLU A 237 2.94 8.28 27.96
CA GLU A 237 3.12 7.96 29.39
C GLU A 237 2.57 9.10 30.27
N GLU A 238 2.75 10.36 29.87
CA GLU A 238 2.18 11.52 30.57
C GLU A 238 0.66 11.56 30.41
N PHE A 239 0.15 11.27 29.21
CA PHE A 239 -1.28 11.09 28.98
C PHE A 239 -1.85 10.01 29.90
N TRP A 240 -1.16 8.88 30.09
CA TRP A 240 -1.62 7.81 30.97
C TRP A 240 -1.80 8.27 32.43
N LYS A 241 -0.93 9.17 32.93
CA LYS A 241 -1.07 9.74 34.29
C LYS A 241 -2.36 10.57 34.42
N VAL A 242 -2.74 11.27 33.36
CA VAL A 242 -3.96 12.10 33.34
C VAL A 242 -5.19 11.27 33.02
N HIS A 243 -5.14 10.38 32.03
CA HIS A 243 -6.23 9.53 31.59
C HIS A 243 -5.76 8.08 31.58
N PRO A 244 -5.82 7.37 32.73
CA PRO A 244 -5.37 6.00 32.81
C PRO A 244 -6.12 5.14 31.80
N PHE A 245 -5.36 4.38 31.02
CA PHE A 245 -5.89 3.52 29.98
C PHE A 245 -5.19 2.16 30.00
N TYR A 246 -5.86 1.16 29.46
CA TYR A 246 -5.38 -0.21 29.39
C TYR A 246 -5.74 -0.81 28.02
N TYR A 247 -4.80 -1.56 27.43
CA TYR A 247 -5.03 -2.28 26.18
C TYR A 247 -4.87 -3.78 26.41
N ASP A 248 -5.96 -4.52 26.27
CA ASP A 248 -5.99 -5.92 26.69
C ASP A 248 -5.50 -6.90 25.60
N LYS A 249 -5.54 -8.20 25.93
CA LYS A 249 -5.17 -9.28 24.99
C LYS A 249 -6.22 -9.49 23.89
N SER A 250 -7.47 -9.11 24.16
CA SER A 250 -8.59 -9.16 23.23
C SER A 250 -8.62 -7.98 22.26
N LYS A 251 -7.61 -7.10 22.32
CA LYS A 251 -7.44 -5.91 21.47
C LYS A 251 -8.47 -4.81 21.76
N ILE A 252 -8.98 -4.75 22.98
CA ILE A 252 -9.93 -3.72 23.43
C ILE A 252 -9.19 -2.65 24.23
N PHE A 253 -9.51 -1.39 23.96
CA PHE A 253 -9.09 -0.27 24.79
C PHE A 253 -10.08 -0.06 25.94
N TRP A 254 -9.52 0.11 27.12
CA TRP A 254 -10.24 0.44 28.33
C TRP A 254 -9.75 1.81 28.81
N LEU A 255 -10.68 2.73 29.05
CA LEU A 255 -10.42 4.05 29.63
C LEU A 255 -10.93 4.08 31.07
N TRP A 256 -10.18 4.74 31.95
CA TRP A 256 -10.65 4.99 33.31
C TRP A 256 -11.54 6.23 33.34
N ASP A 257 -12.82 6.00 33.57
CA ASP A 257 -13.81 7.04 33.82
C ASP A 257 -13.60 7.58 35.24
N LYS A 258 -13.05 8.80 35.34
CA LYS A 258 -12.79 9.48 36.61
C LYS A 258 -14.05 9.91 37.34
N GLU A 259 -15.16 10.12 36.62
CA GLU A 259 -16.41 10.60 37.20
C GLU A 259 -17.15 9.45 37.86
N ASN A 260 -17.20 8.29 37.19
CA ASN A 260 -17.88 7.09 37.70
C ASN A 260 -16.94 6.07 38.35
N TYR A 261 -15.64 6.37 38.43
CA TYR A 261 -14.60 5.52 39.05
C TYR A 261 -14.59 4.09 38.50
N LYS A 262 -14.71 3.91 37.19
CA LYS A 262 -14.78 2.58 36.56
C LYS A 262 -14.01 2.52 35.26
N TRP A 263 -13.69 1.29 34.84
CA TRP A 263 -13.18 1.04 33.49
C TRP A 263 -14.32 0.95 32.49
N GLU A 264 -14.22 1.68 31.39
CA GLU A 264 -15.16 1.65 30.28
C GLU A 264 -14.47 1.20 28.98
N ILE A 265 -15.22 0.53 28.11
CA ILE A 265 -14.75 0.16 26.78
C ILE A 265 -14.72 1.44 25.94
N SER A 266 -13.62 1.65 25.23
CA SER A 266 -13.46 2.74 24.28
C SER A 266 -13.05 2.17 22.93
N ASP A 267 -13.61 2.72 21.85
CA ASP A 267 -13.16 2.39 20.50
C ASP A 267 -11.96 3.26 20.07
N GLU A 268 -11.37 2.96 18.91
CA GLU A 268 -10.19 3.70 18.44
C GLU A 268 -10.50 5.17 18.11
N ILE A 269 -11.75 5.49 17.75
CA ILE A 269 -12.17 6.85 17.37
C ILE A 269 -12.35 7.71 18.61
N ASP A 270 -13.09 7.24 19.61
CA ASP A 270 -13.25 7.90 20.91
C ASP A 270 -11.88 8.15 21.57
N PHE A 271 -11.00 7.15 21.46
CA PHE A 271 -9.64 7.25 21.96
C PHE A 271 -8.82 8.32 21.22
N CYS A 272 -8.90 8.39 19.88
CA CYS A 272 -8.26 9.44 19.09
C CYS A 272 -8.80 10.84 19.43
N ASN A 273 -10.10 10.99 19.62
CA ASN A 273 -10.72 12.25 20.03
C ASN A 273 -10.17 12.69 21.39
N LYS A 274 -10.05 11.76 22.35
CA LYS A 274 -9.46 12.06 23.67
C LYS A 274 -7.99 12.49 23.59
N ILE A 275 -7.22 11.88 22.69
CA ILE A 275 -5.83 12.26 22.43
C ILE A 275 -5.76 13.69 21.90
N PHE A 276 -6.60 14.04 20.92
CA PHE A 276 -6.65 15.39 20.38
C PHE A 276 -7.04 16.41 21.46
N GLU A 277 -8.08 16.14 22.25
CA GLU A 277 -8.51 17.02 23.34
C GLU A 277 -7.42 17.28 24.38
N THR A 278 -6.61 16.25 24.69
CA THR A 278 -5.64 16.32 25.80
C THR A 278 -4.27 16.82 25.35
N LEU A 279 -3.78 16.32 24.21
CA LEU A 279 -2.42 16.58 23.72
C LEU A 279 -2.39 17.56 22.55
N ASN A 280 -3.54 17.92 21.99
CA ASN A 280 -3.65 18.75 20.78
C ASN A 280 -2.86 18.17 19.59
N ILE A 281 -2.87 16.84 19.45
CA ILE A 281 -2.20 16.11 18.36
C ILE A 281 -3.24 15.68 17.34
N ASP A 282 -3.09 16.13 16.10
CA ASP A 282 -3.98 15.74 14.99
C ASP A 282 -3.75 14.27 14.60
N THR A 283 -4.83 13.49 14.64
CA THR A 283 -4.86 12.06 14.29
C THR A 283 -5.62 11.80 12.98
N LEU A 284 -5.92 12.82 12.16
CA LEU A 284 -6.54 12.67 10.84
C LEU A 284 -5.58 12.06 9.82
N ASP A 285 -4.28 12.39 9.92
CA ASP A 285 -3.26 11.78 9.11
C ASP A 285 -3.07 10.29 9.46
N ASN A 286 -3.18 9.42 8.45
CA ASN A 286 -3.19 7.98 8.67
C ASN A 286 -1.85 7.44 9.21
N GLN A 287 -0.73 8.02 8.78
CA GLN A 287 0.59 7.61 9.27
C GLN A 287 0.74 7.97 10.75
N THR A 288 0.45 9.23 11.10
CA THR A 288 0.52 9.74 12.47
C THR A 288 -0.40 8.97 13.41
N ARG A 289 -1.65 8.73 13.00
CA ARG A 289 -2.62 7.90 13.74
C ARG A 289 -2.08 6.50 14.01
N THR A 290 -1.55 5.84 12.97
CA THR A 290 -1.02 4.47 13.10
C THR A 290 0.14 4.42 14.10
N GLU A 291 1.06 5.38 14.02
CA GLU A 291 2.22 5.47 14.90
C GLU A 291 1.82 5.76 16.36
N ILE A 292 0.86 6.66 16.57
CA ILE A 292 0.33 7.01 17.91
C ILE A 292 -0.40 5.82 18.52
N ILE A 293 -1.36 5.23 17.81
CA ILE A 293 -2.13 4.08 18.29
C ILE A 293 -1.22 2.90 18.60
N ALA A 294 -0.18 2.65 17.79
CA ALA A 294 0.81 1.62 18.10
C ALA A 294 1.54 1.91 19.43
N GLY A 295 1.93 3.17 19.69
CA GLY A 295 2.52 3.59 20.94
C GLY A 295 1.59 3.38 22.14
N PHE A 296 0.33 3.79 22.02
CA PHE A 296 -0.69 3.61 23.05
C PHE A 296 -0.96 2.12 23.35
N LYS A 297 -1.06 1.26 22.34
CA LYS A 297 -1.18 -0.20 22.53
C LYS A 297 -0.01 -0.77 23.34
N GLN A 298 1.21 -0.28 23.13
CA GLN A 298 2.39 -0.70 23.88
C GLN A 298 2.37 -0.21 25.33
N VAL A 299 2.11 1.08 25.57
CA VAL A 299 2.07 1.66 26.93
C VAL A 299 0.90 1.11 27.73
N GLY A 300 -0.28 0.97 27.12
CA GLY A 300 -1.48 0.44 27.76
C GLY A 300 -1.31 -1.01 28.22
N ARG A 301 -0.55 -1.83 27.47
CA ARG A 301 -0.21 -3.21 27.89
C ARG A 301 0.73 -3.28 29.09
N LYS A 302 1.58 -2.27 29.28
CA LYS A 302 2.46 -2.19 30.46
C LYS A 302 1.67 -1.82 31.72
N HIS A 303 0.65 -0.99 31.58
CA HIS A 303 -0.21 -0.53 32.67
C HIS A 303 -1.45 -1.42 32.85
N LYS A 304 -1.25 -2.74 32.89
CA LYS A 304 -2.33 -3.68 33.11
C LYS A 304 -2.87 -3.52 34.53
N PRO A 305 -4.18 -3.25 34.74
CA PRO A 305 -4.77 -3.19 36.07
C PRO A 305 -4.75 -4.57 36.72
N GLU A 306 -4.62 -4.58 38.04
CA GLU A 306 -4.69 -5.77 38.86
C GLU A 306 -6.14 -6.31 38.89
N PRO A 307 -6.34 -7.64 38.91
CA PRO A 307 -7.66 -8.20 39.13
C PRO A 307 -8.17 -7.81 40.53
N LYS A 308 -9.47 -7.53 40.66
CA LYS A 308 -10.09 -7.27 41.96
C LYS A 308 -10.26 -8.58 42.74
N GLU A 309 -10.17 -8.52 44.07
CA GLU A 309 -10.49 -9.66 44.92
C GLU A 309 -11.98 -10.02 44.85
N LYS A 310 -12.29 -11.31 45.05
CA LYS A 310 -13.66 -11.83 44.90
C LYS A 310 -14.64 -11.23 45.91
N TYR A 311 -14.15 -10.91 47.10
CA TYR A 311 -14.92 -10.32 48.20
C TYR A 311 -14.91 -8.79 48.20
N TRP A 312 -14.35 -8.17 47.16
CA TRP A 312 -14.39 -6.71 46.98
C TRP A 312 -15.61 -6.27 46.18
N VAL A 313 -16.36 -5.33 46.75
CA VAL A 313 -17.53 -4.70 46.13
C VAL A 313 -17.32 -3.20 46.05
N GLN A 314 -17.49 -2.63 44.86
CA GLN A 314 -17.38 -1.19 44.65
C GLN A 314 -18.75 -0.51 44.75
N PHE A 315 -18.84 0.52 45.58
CA PHE A 315 -19.97 1.43 45.78
C PHE A 315 -19.52 2.84 45.44
N LYS A 316 -20.00 3.39 44.31
CA LYS A 316 -19.49 4.64 43.70
C LYS A 316 -17.97 4.71 43.68
N ASP A 317 -17.38 5.55 44.52
CA ASP A 317 -15.95 5.88 44.60
C ASP A 317 -15.19 5.07 45.65
N LYS A 318 -15.85 4.12 46.33
CA LYS A 318 -15.25 3.30 47.39
C LYS A 318 -15.35 1.81 47.09
N ILE A 319 -14.29 1.08 47.39
CA ILE A 319 -14.24 -0.39 47.36
C ILE A 319 -14.29 -0.86 48.82
N TYR A 320 -15.21 -1.78 49.10
CA TYR A 320 -15.39 -2.41 50.41
C TYR A 320 -14.95 -3.86 50.35
N ASP A 321 -14.18 -4.24 51.37
CA ASP A 321 -13.77 -5.60 51.63
C ASP A 321 -14.78 -6.28 52.56
N LEU A 322 -15.52 -7.26 52.03
CA LEU A 322 -16.57 -7.94 52.78
C LEU A 322 -16.04 -8.83 53.92
N ILE A 323 -14.74 -9.17 53.92
CA ILE A 323 -14.13 -10.03 54.94
C ILE A 323 -13.59 -9.19 56.09
N THR A 324 -12.85 -8.14 55.78
CA THR A 324 -12.20 -7.30 56.81
C THR A 324 -13.08 -6.15 57.29
N GLY A 325 -14.09 -5.76 56.50
CA GLY A 325 -14.90 -4.57 56.75
C GLY A 325 -14.19 -3.25 56.39
N GLU A 326 -12.95 -3.33 55.88
CA GLU A 326 -12.20 -2.14 55.45
C GLU A 326 -12.76 -1.55 54.15
N ASN A 327 -12.57 -0.25 53.96
CA ASN A 327 -12.88 0.43 52.72
C ASN A 327 -11.76 1.36 52.27
N PHE A 328 -11.58 1.45 50.95
CA PHE A 328 -10.58 2.31 50.32
C PHE A 328 -11.12 2.92 49.03
N LYS A 329 -10.49 3.99 48.56
CA LYS A 329 -10.92 4.70 47.36
C LYS A 329 -10.71 3.85 46.10
N ALA A 330 -11.69 3.86 45.20
CA ALA A 330 -11.57 3.26 43.88
C ALA A 330 -10.50 3.99 43.06
N THR A 331 -9.58 3.22 42.48
CA THR A 331 -8.48 3.74 41.65
C THR A 331 -8.34 2.89 40.39
N PRO A 332 -7.68 3.40 39.33
CA PRO A 332 -7.40 2.62 38.13
C PRO A 332 -6.55 1.37 38.39
N LYS A 333 -5.94 1.25 39.57
CA LYS A 333 -5.11 0.09 39.93
C LYS A 333 -5.87 -1.24 39.77
N TYR A 334 -7.17 -1.25 40.06
CA TYR A 334 -8.00 -2.46 40.02
C TYR A 334 -9.00 -2.43 38.88
N PHE A 335 -9.23 -3.57 38.24
CA PHE A 335 -10.14 -3.68 37.10
C PHE A 335 -11.59 -3.92 37.55
N ILE A 336 -12.37 -2.84 37.64
CA ILE A 336 -13.79 -2.85 38.00
C ILE A 336 -14.59 -2.04 36.96
N THR A 337 -15.63 -2.65 36.40
CA THR A 337 -16.43 -2.07 35.29
C THR A 337 -17.88 -1.74 35.69
N ASN A 338 -18.35 -2.24 36.84
CA ASN A 338 -19.75 -2.12 37.24
C ASN A 338 -19.87 -1.76 38.74
N PRO A 339 -19.59 -0.50 39.12
CA PRO A 339 -19.80 -0.04 40.48
C PRO A 339 -21.29 0.07 40.81
N ILE A 340 -21.65 -0.23 42.06
CA ILE A 340 -23.00 -0.02 42.57
C ILE A 340 -23.22 1.49 42.76
N PRO A 341 -24.29 2.10 42.22
CA PRO A 341 -24.46 3.56 42.20
C PRO A 341 -24.90 4.14 43.56
N TRP A 342 -24.92 3.33 44.62
CA TRP A 342 -25.38 3.70 45.95
C TRP A 342 -24.20 3.85 46.91
N ASN A 343 -24.36 4.67 47.94
CA ASN A 343 -23.44 4.69 49.06
C ASN A 343 -23.71 3.47 49.95
N VAL A 344 -22.70 2.98 50.65
CA VAL A 344 -22.91 1.98 51.71
C VAL A 344 -23.67 2.65 52.86
N GLY A 345 -24.74 2.00 53.31
CA GLY A 345 -25.53 2.47 54.46
C GLY A 345 -24.67 2.50 55.71
N THR A 346 -24.59 3.67 56.34
CA THR A 346 -23.95 3.87 57.65
C THR A 346 -24.88 3.53 58.79
#